data_AF-A0A2T2SA21-F1
#
_entry.id   AF-A0A2T2SA21-F1
#
_cell.length_a   1.000
_cell.length_b   1.000
_cell.length_c   1.000
_cell.angle_alpha   90.00
_cell.angle_beta   90.00
_cell.angle_gamma   90.00
#
_symmetry.space_group_name_H-M   'P 1'
#
loop_
_entity.id
_entity.type
_entity.pdbx_description
1 polymer ?
#
loop_
_entity_poly.entity_id
_entity_poly.type
_entity_poly.pdbx_seq_one_letter_code
_entity_poly.pdbx_strand_id
1 'polypeptide(L)'
;MHEAEGLDFSNVVTFNLDEYSLMDLESLQSYHRFMDENFFNHVNIPEENTHIPQGNIPRDEVERHCIGYEHAIEKAGGIDLMLLGIGRSGHVGFNEPGLSRDTRTRMIVLD
;
A
#
# COMPACT_ATOMS: atom_id res chain seq x y z
N MET A 1 -1.61 -19.39 -10.38
CA MET A 1 -2.95 -18.79 -10.55
C MET A 1 -3.01 -17.92 -11.81
N HIS A 2 -2.16 -16.88 -11.96
CA HIS A 2 -2.00 -16.17 -13.24
C HIS A 2 -1.61 -17.13 -14.38
N GLU A 3 -0.45 -17.80 -14.26
CA GLU A 3 0.05 -18.71 -15.31
C GLU A 3 -0.78 -19.98 -15.51
N ALA A 4 -1.41 -20.48 -14.44
CA ALA A 4 -2.09 -21.77 -14.43
C ALA A 4 -3.61 -21.66 -14.70
N GLU A 5 -4.25 -20.56 -14.32
CA GLU A 5 -5.71 -20.37 -14.42
C GLU A 5 -6.09 -19.18 -15.30
N GLY A 6 -5.11 -18.43 -15.84
CA GLY A 6 -5.34 -17.38 -16.81
C GLY A 6 -5.96 -16.09 -16.24
N LEU A 7 -5.81 -15.84 -14.93
CA LEU A 7 -6.22 -14.56 -14.33
C LEU A 7 -5.42 -13.43 -14.96
N ASP A 8 -6.05 -12.36 -15.43
CA ASP A 8 -5.37 -11.24 -16.11
C ASP A 8 -5.36 -9.99 -15.21
N PHE A 9 -4.16 -9.45 -14.94
CA PHE A 9 -3.96 -8.26 -14.11
C PHE A 9 -3.69 -6.99 -14.94
N SER A 10 -3.72 -7.07 -16.27
CA SER A 10 -3.38 -5.95 -17.16
C SER A 10 -4.27 -4.71 -16.99
N ASN A 11 -5.48 -4.88 -16.44
CA ASN A 11 -6.43 -3.80 -16.15
C ASN A 11 -6.69 -3.62 -14.64
N VAL A 12 -5.86 -4.23 -13.79
CA VAL A 12 -5.96 -4.10 -12.33
C VAL A 12 -5.12 -2.90 -11.89
N VAL A 13 -5.66 -2.11 -10.96
CA VAL A 13 -4.96 -1.05 -10.22
C VAL A 13 -4.89 -1.47 -8.76
N THR A 14 -3.73 -1.35 -8.13
CA THR A 14 -3.51 -1.78 -6.73
C THR A 14 -3.10 -0.60 -5.85
N PHE A 15 -3.60 -0.62 -4.62
CA PHE A 15 -3.18 0.29 -3.55
C PHE A 15 -2.82 -0.53 -2.32
N ASN A 16 -1.55 -0.49 -1.93
CA ASN A 16 -1.07 -1.09 -0.69
C ASN A 16 -1.40 -0.20 0.51
N LEU A 17 -1.51 -0.84 1.67
CA LEU A 17 -2.05 -0.19 2.86
C LEU A 17 -1.08 0.79 3.53
N ASP A 18 0.20 0.43 3.57
CA ASP A 18 1.22 1.12 4.35
C ASP A 18 2.65 0.88 3.80
N GLU A 19 3.59 1.67 4.32
CA GLU A 19 5.05 1.53 4.15
C GLU A 19 5.73 2.15 5.38
N TYR A 20 6.92 1.68 5.74
CA TYR A 20 7.73 2.28 6.79
C TYR A 20 8.29 3.64 6.37
N SER A 21 8.18 4.63 7.26
CA SER A 21 8.83 5.94 7.06
C SER A 21 10.35 5.83 7.21
N LEU A 22 11.08 6.67 6.46
CA LEU A 22 12.55 6.69 6.38
C LEU A 22 13.13 5.36 5.85
N MET A 23 12.35 4.64 5.05
CA MET A 23 12.73 3.35 4.45
C MET A 23 13.23 3.56 3.03
N ASP A 24 14.42 3.02 2.73
CA ASP A 24 14.90 2.88 1.36
C ASP A 24 14.08 1.81 0.63
N LEU A 25 13.71 2.06 -0.63
CA LEU A 25 12.82 1.17 -1.39
C LEU A 25 13.44 -0.22 -1.61
N GLU A 26 14.76 -0.33 -1.68
CA GLU A 26 15.51 -1.58 -1.88
C GLU A 26 15.79 -2.32 -0.58
N SER A 27 15.46 -1.71 0.57
CA SER A 27 15.62 -2.31 1.88
C SER A 27 14.85 -3.63 1.98
N LEU A 28 15.42 -4.62 2.67
CA LEU A 28 14.77 -5.92 2.89
C LEU A 28 13.41 -5.81 3.63
N GLN A 29 13.22 -4.74 4.38
CA GLN A 29 12.01 -4.46 5.15
C GLN A 29 10.99 -3.60 4.40
N SER A 30 11.34 -3.11 3.21
CA SER A 30 10.47 -2.31 2.35
C SER A 30 9.30 -3.13 1.85
N TYR A 31 8.09 -2.59 1.94
CA TYR A 31 6.91 -3.19 1.34
C TYR A 31 6.88 -3.01 -0.18
N HIS A 32 7.59 -2.02 -0.75
CA HIS A 32 7.86 -2.01 -2.20
C HIS A 32 8.57 -3.27 -2.63
N ARG A 33 9.73 -3.53 -2.03
CA ARG A 33 10.51 -4.72 -2.35
C ARG A 33 9.72 -6.01 -2.08
N PHE A 34 9.02 -6.09 -0.95
CA PHE A 34 8.20 -7.26 -0.63
C PHE A 34 7.17 -7.54 -1.72
N MET A 35 6.44 -6.52 -2.18
CA MET A 35 5.41 -6.68 -3.20
C MET A 35 6.00 -7.05 -4.56
N ASP A 36 7.13 -6.48 -4.94
CA ASP A 36 7.81 -6.84 -6.17
C ASP A 36 8.31 -8.28 -6.14
N GLU A 37 8.98 -8.68 -5.05
CA GLU A 37 9.53 -10.03 -4.90
C GLU A 37 8.44 -11.11 -4.83
N ASN A 38 7.28 -10.81 -4.23
CA ASN A 38 6.26 -11.82 -3.94
C ASN A 38 5.03 -11.77 -4.85
N PHE A 39 4.79 -10.66 -5.56
CA PHE A 39 3.59 -10.52 -6.37
C PHE A 39 3.81 -9.81 -7.71
N PHE A 40 4.19 -8.53 -7.74
CA PHE A 40 4.13 -7.73 -8.97
C PHE A 40 5.03 -8.26 -10.10
N ASN A 41 6.20 -8.81 -9.78
CA ASN A 41 7.07 -9.42 -10.80
C ASN A 41 6.56 -10.77 -11.35
N HIS A 42 5.47 -11.32 -10.80
CA HIS A 42 4.93 -12.63 -11.17
C HIS A 42 3.57 -12.54 -11.89
N VAL A 43 3.10 -11.32 -12.17
CA VAL A 43 1.83 -11.06 -12.86
C VAL A 43 2.00 -9.99 -13.94
N ASN A 44 1.08 -9.91 -14.88
CA ASN A 44 1.12 -8.95 -15.98
C ASN A 44 0.49 -7.58 -15.64
N ILE A 45 0.63 -7.13 -14.39
CA ILE A 45 0.16 -5.81 -13.98
C ILE A 45 1.11 -4.72 -14.50
N PRO A 46 0.62 -3.60 -15.06
CA PRO A 46 1.46 -2.47 -15.43
C PRO A 46 2.04 -1.79 -14.18
N GLU A 47 3.31 -1.36 -14.24
CA GLU A 47 3.97 -0.68 -13.12
C GLU A 47 3.26 0.62 -12.74
N GLU A 48 2.70 1.35 -13.71
CA GLU A 48 1.92 2.55 -13.46
C GLU A 48 0.63 2.32 -12.67
N ASN A 49 0.18 1.06 -12.59
CA ASN A 49 -1.01 0.65 -11.86
C ASN A 49 -0.69 0.11 -10.46
N THR A 50 0.59 0.05 -10.06
CA THR A 50 0.99 -0.36 -8.71
C THR A 50 1.23 0.87 -7.84
N HIS A 51 0.50 0.96 -6.72
CA HIS A 51 0.63 2.08 -5.80
C HIS A 51 0.96 1.59 -4.40
N ILE A 52 2.12 1.99 -3.88
CA ILE A 52 2.54 1.75 -2.50
C ILE A 52 2.99 3.10 -1.92
N PRO A 53 2.63 3.44 -0.66
CA PRO A 53 3.12 4.66 -0.02
C PRO A 53 4.65 4.74 -0.06
N GLN A 54 5.19 5.96 -0.17
CA GLN A 54 6.64 6.17 -0.29
C GLN A 54 7.27 6.36 1.09
N GLY A 55 8.16 5.43 1.46
CA GLY A 55 8.89 5.48 2.73
C GLY A 55 10.08 6.44 2.75
N ASN A 56 10.62 6.81 1.60
CA ASN A 56 11.87 7.56 1.44
C ASN A 56 11.69 9.09 1.34
N ILE A 57 10.49 9.61 1.61
CA ILE A 57 10.20 11.04 1.50
C ILE A 57 10.57 11.83 2.78
N PRO A 58 10.94 13.12 2.65
CA PRO A 58 11.17 13.98 3.80
C PRO A 58 9.92 14.13 4.68
N ARG A 59 10.12 14.25 6.00
CA ARG A 59 9.02 14.27 6.98
C ARG A 59 8.02 15.41 6.75
N ASP A 60 8.49 16.56 6.32
CA ASP A 60 7.68 17.75 5.99
C ASP A 60 6.85 17.58 4.71
N GLU A 61 7.12 16.55 3.91
CA GLU A 61 6.34 16.24 2.71
C GLU A 61 5.30 15.12 2.91
N VAL A 62 5.33 14.43 4.05
CA VAL A 62 4.51 13.23 4.27
C VAL A 62 3.02 13.54 4.25
N GLU A 63 2.58 14.65 4.85
CA GLU A 63 1.17 15.04 4.82
C GLU A 63 0.67 15.24 3.38
N ARG A 64 1.46 15.95 2.56
CA ARG A 64 1.16 16.14 1.13
C ARG A 64 1.12 14.80 0.39
N HIS A 65 2.04 13.89 0.70
CA HIS A 65 2.05 12.56 0.10
C HIS A 65 0.79 11.75 0.46
N CYS A 66 0.40 11.74 1.73
CA CYS A 66 -0.83 11.07 2.18
C CYS A 66 -2.08 11.62 1.47
N ILE A 67 -2.20 12.95 1.34
CA ILE A 67 -3.30 13.60 0.60
C ILE A 67 -3.28 13.19 -0.88
N GLY A 68 -2.10 13.16 -1.48
CA GLY A 68 -1.92 12.72 -2.87
C GLY A 68 -2.31 11.26 -3.08
N TYR A 69 -2.03 10.40 -2.10
CA TYR A 69 -2.39 8.99 -2.13
C TYR A 69 -3.91 8.78 -2.07
N GLU A 70 -4.61 9.51 -1.20
CA GLU A 70 -6.09 9.52 -1.16
C GLU A 70 -6.69 10.03 -2.49
N HIS A 71 -6.14 11.11 -3.06
CA HIS A 71 -6.57 11.60 -4.38
C HIS A 71 -6.32 10.58 -5.51
N ALA A 72 -5.23 9.80 -5.44
CA ALA A 72 -4.96 8.76 -6.42
C ALA A 72 -6.02 7.64 -6.35
N ILE A 73 -6.42 7.24 -5.14
CA ILE A 73 -7.52 6.29 -4.92
C ILE A 73 -8.83 6.84 -5.51
N GLU A 74 -9.18 8.09 -5.19
CA GLU A 74 -10.40 8.72 -5.74
C GLU A 74 -10.38 8.83 -7.26
N LYS A 75 -9.23 9.21 -7.84
CA LYS A 75 -9.04 9.31 -9.28
C LYS A 75 -9.16 7.96 -9.99
N ALA A 76 -8.77 6.87 -9.32
CA ALA A 76 -8.95 5.51 -9.80
C ALA A 76 -10.41 5.01 -9.70
N GLY A 77 -11.30 5.76 -9.05
CA GLY A 77 -12.71 5.40 -8.87
C GLY A 77 -13.04 4.79 -7.50
N GLY A 78 -12.08 4.73 -6.58
CA GLY A 78 -12.21 4.09 -5.27
C GLY A 78 -11.66 2.67 -5.25
N ILE A 79 -11.90 1.97 -4.13
CA ILE A 79 -11.45 0.58 -3.92
C ILE A 79 -12.64 -0.38 -4.07
N ASP A 80 -12.60 -1.25 -5.08
CA ASP A 80 -13.63 -2.26 -5.31
C ASP A 80 -13.55 -3.43 -4.32
N LEU A 81 -12.32 -3.83 -3.98
CA LEU A 81 -12.02 -4.95 -3.09
C LEU A 81 -10.78 -4.62 -2.27
N MET A 82 -10.84 -4.95 -0.97
CA MET A 82 -9.70 -4.83 -0.07
C MET A 82 -9.40 -6.18 0.57
N LEU A 83 -8.19 -6.69 0.34
CA LEU A 83 -7.69 -7.89 1.00
C LEU A 83 -6.81 -7.47 2.18
N LEU A 84 -7.22 -7.85 3.39
CA LEU A 84 -6.59 -7.39 4.63
C LEU A 84 -6.19 -8.55 5.53
N GLY A 85 -5.00 -8.43 6.11
CA GLY A 85 -4.62 -9.19 7.30
C GLY A 85 -5.15 -8.53 8.56
N ILE A 86 -5.33 -9.32 9.62
CA ILE A 86 -5.67 -8.82 10.95
C ILE A 86 -4.55 -9.23 11.90
N GLY A 87 -3.96 -8.24 12.58
CA GLY A 87 -2.94 -8.45 13.59
C GLY A 87 -3.50 -9.14 14.84
N ARG A 88 -2.62 -9.68 15.70
CA ARG A 88 -3.04 -10.35 16.95
C ARG A 88 -3.83 -9.44 17.89
N SER A 89 -3.54 -8.14 17.87
CA SER A 89 -4.25 -7.11 18.63
C SER A 89 -5.57 -6.67 17.97
N GLY A 90 -5.88 -7.18 16.77
CA GLY A 90 -7.01 -6.75 15.95
C GLY A 90 -6.72 -5.55 15.04
N HIS A 91 -5.46 -5.09 14.95
CA HIS A 91 -5.09 -4.00 14.04
C HIS A 91 -5.22 -4.41 12.56
N VAL A 92 -5.44 -3.41 11.71
CA VAL A 92 -5.42 -3.53 10.24
C VAL A 92 -4.36 -2.57 9.72
N GLY A 93 -3.35 -3.11 9.03
CA GLY A 93 -2.13 -2.37 8.74
C GLY A 93 -1.53 -1.79 10.02
N PHE A 94 -1.00 -0.57 9.94
CA PHE A 94 -0.51 0.17 11.10
C PHE A 94 -1.60 0.87 11.95
N ASN A 95 -2.88 0.50 11.81
CA ASN A 95 -3.95 1.08 12.62
C ASN A 95 -4.15 0.30 13.93
N GLU A 96 -3.36 0.66 14.95
CA GLU A 96 -3.46 0.08 16.30
C GLU A 96 -4.81 0.36 17.01
N PRO A 97 -5.19 -0.45 18.01
CA PRO A 97 -6.42 -0.25 18.78
C PRO A 97 -6.53 1.15 19.41
N GLY A 98 -7.73 1.74 19.34
CA GLY A 98 -8.04 3.04 19.95
C GLY A 98 -8.10 4.21 18.96
N LEU A 99 -7.77 3.98 17.70
CA LEU A 99 -7.91 4.98 16.63
C LEU A 99 -9.38 5.19 16.24
N SER A 100 -9.67 6.41 15.76
CA SER A 100 -11.00 6.74 15.21
C SER A 100 -11.26 5.95 13.92
N ARG A 101 -12.53 5.63 13.67
CA ARG A 101 -12.95 4.99 12.41
C ARG A 101 -12.87 5.93 11.21
N ASP A 102 -12.84 7.24 11.45
CA ASP A 102 -12.82 8.27 10.41
C ASP A 102 -11.40 8.68 9.99
N THR A 103 -10.37 7.95 10.45
CA THR A 103 -8.98 8.24 10.06
C THR A 103 -8.74 7.96 8.58
N ARG A 104 -7.88 8.79 7.99
CA ARG A 104 -7.39 8.67 6.61
C ARG A 104 -5.91 8.27 6.58
N THR A 105 -5.34 8.12 5.38
CA THR A 105 -3.90 7.92 5.19
C THR A 105 -3.12 8.98 5.95
N ARG A 106 -2.17 8.55 6.79
CA ARG A 106 -1.39 9.43 7.67
C ARG A 106 -0.11 8.75 8.12
N MET A 107 0.85 9.55 8.57
CA MET A 107 1.95 9.04 9.38
C MET A 107 1.43 8.62 10.76
N ILE A 108 1.90 7.46 11.23
CA ILE A 108 1.69 6.98 12.59
C ILE A 108 3.03 6.53 13.19
N VAL A 109 3.16 6.72 14.50
CA VAL A 109 4.28 6.16 15.28
C VAL A 109 3.83 4.80 15.80
N LEU A 110 4.66 3.79 15.59
CA LEU A 110 4.43 2.44 16.09
C LEU A 110 5.04 2.32 17.50
N ASP A 111 4.35 1.62 18.39
CA ASP A 111 4.80 1.33 19.77
C ASP A 111 5.67 0.07 19.85
#